data_AF-A0A966LZE8-F1
#
_entry.id   AF-A0A966LZE8-F1
#
_cell.length_a   1.000
_cell.length_b   1.000
_cell.length_c   1.000
_cell.angle_alpha   90.00
_cell.angle_beta   90.00
_cell.angle_gamma   90.00
#
_symmetry.space_group_name_H-M   'P 1'
#
loop_
_entity.id
_entity.type
_entity.pdbx_description
1 polymer ?
#
loop_
_entity_poly.entity_id
_entity_poly.type
_entity_poly.pdbx_seq_one_letter_code
_entity_poly.pdbx_strand_id
1 'polypeptide(L)'
;NFDKSKISVNETSDSYKASLDLNLTGKFNSLKEFKNLKIEALEDVIKNIEKLSFSTTANNKIDVEFDKKGNLLNTSVKGKADIANLELDLLQSAYPNVLDDKNRKFKNGKFKVEFDKSNVFINGIIFNQNDTLDFKINSDLNKKTSKINIISDINFVNWQKVFKPEYIKGSSKLYIQLNTSKDQYYFDTRIDIKKSLINFTPINFNKLLNDDGQILVKGEVKKNTSVLEKVTINAGKNNIELFDLNFDENFSLTSLNSITVNTDKSNFKITSSKKSNINHIEITGKRLDAKYIIDSLTSSKPSTVVSKKFNGTISANLDTVDTGTNDDIRDFNLTGTILKGQFTKLDATGVFSNKEKITIKIS
;
A
#
# COMPACT_ATOMS: atom_id res chain seq x y z
N ASN A 1 15.65 17.23 -33.68
CA ASN A 1 16.14 18.41 -32.94
C ASN A 1 17.30 18.06 -32.01
N PHE A 2 18.42 17.58 -32.57
CA PHE A 2 19.68 17.57 -31.84
C PHE A 2 20.32 18.93 -32.04
N ASP A 3 20.17 19.82 -31.08
CA ASP A 3 20.74 21.16 -31.16
C ASP A 3 22.02 21.18 -30.32
N LYS A 4 23.17 21.53 -30.92
CA LYS A 4 24.47 21.66 -30.23
C LYS A 4 25.07 20.36 -29.65
N SER A 5 24.77 19.18 -30.22
CA SER A 5 25.55 17.97 -29.92
C SER A 5 26.99 18.12 -30.44
N LYS A 6 27.99 17.64 -29.69
CA LYS A 6 29.41 17.79 -30.04
C LYS A 6 30.18 16.52 -29.77
N ILE A 7 31.17 16.25 -30.61
CA ILE A 7 32.21 15.26 -30.37
C ILE A 7 33.52 16.00 -30.18
N SER A 8 34.29 15.62 -29.17
CA SER A 8 35.65 16.12 -28.97
C SER A 8 36.59 14.96 -28.68
N VAL A 9 37.82 15.06 -29.17
CA VAL A 9 38.89 14.11 -28.93
C VAL A 9 40.11 14.90 -28.49
N ASN A 10 40.64 14.58 -27.32
CA ASN A 10 41.83 15.21 -26.76
C ASN A 10 42.89 14.14 -26.52
N GLU A 11 44.12 14.47 -26.88
CA GLU A 11 45.29 13.66 -26.61
C GLU A 11 46.06 14.25 -25.42
N THR A 12 46.42 13.41 -24.46
CA THR A 12 47.36 13.75 -23.39
C THR A 12 48.68 13.00 -23.60
N SER A 13 49.68 13.23 -22.73
CA SER A 13 50.94 12.48 -22.75
C SER A 13 50.72 10.96 -22.72
N ASP A 14 49.71 10.51 -21.96
CA ASP A 14 49.57 9.10 -21.60
C ASP A 14 48.26 8.45 -22.11
N SER A 15 47.29 9.23 -22.61
CA SER A 15 45.98 8.73 -23.02
C SER A 15 45.33 9.49 -24.19
N TYR A 16 44.29 8.88 -24.75
CA TYR A 16 43.32 9.49 -25.66
C TYR A 16 41.96 9.55 -24.98
N LYS A 17 41.36 10.73 -24.93
CA LYS A 17 40.02 10.94 -24.37
C LYS A 17 39.05 11.41 -25.44
N ALA A 18 37.97 10.67 -25.64
CA ALA A 18 36.87 11.08 -26.51
C ALA A 18 35.62 11.37 -25.68
N SER A 19 34.95 12.47 -26.00
CA SER A 19 33.72 12.93 -25.34
C SER A 19 32.63 13.17 -26.38
N LEU A 20 31.44 12.63 -26.15
CA LEU A 20 30.23 12.86 -26.93
C LEU A 20 29.19 13.55 -26.04
N ASP A 21 28.86 14.80 -26.37
CA ASP A 21 27.76 15.56 -25.77
C ASP A 21 26.54 15.50 -26.69
N LEU A 22 25.42 14.98 -26.20
CA LEU A 22 24.14 14.84 -26.90
C LEU A 22 23.08 15.73 -26.24
N ASN A 23 22.64 16.76 -26.95
CA ASN A 23 21.62 17.68 -26.49
C ASN A 23 20.36 17.54 -27.34
N LEU A 24 19.22 17.29 -26.70
CA LEU A 24 17.92 17.09 -27.32
C LEU A 24 16.93 18.09 -26.73
N THR A 25 16.21 18.80 -27.59
CA THR A 25 15.08 19.64 -27.19
C THR A 25 13.92 19.37 -28.13
N GLY A 26 12.75 19.03 -27.59
CA GLY A 26 11.63 18.68 -28.46
C GLY A 26 10.29 18.55 -27.75
N LYS A 27 9.24 18.44 -28.57
CA LYS A 27 7.91 18.06 -28.15
C LYS A 27 7.60 16.69 -28.72
N PHE A 28 7.06 15.84 -27.88
CA PHE A 28 6.54 14.53 -28.20
C PHE A 28 5.01 14.60 -28.19
N ASN A 29 4.37 14.28 -29.31
CA ASN A 29 2.94 14.53 -29.50
C ASN A 29 2.10 13.26 -29.65
N SER A 30 2.68 12.10 -29.95
CA SER A 30 1.87 10.87 -30.11
C SER A 30 2.66 9.57 -29.98
N LEU A 31 2.02 8.54 -29.42
CA LEU A 31 2.55 7.17 -29.34
C LEU A 31 2.95 6.55 -30.69
N LYS A 32 2.44 7.06 -31.81
CA LYS A 32 2.81 6.57 -33.15
C LYS A 32 4.32 6.71 -33.39
N GLU A 33 4.93 7.77 -32.84
CA GLU A 33 6.37 7.98 -32.90
C GLU A 33 7.16 6.92 -32.10
N PHE A 34 6.64 6.46 -30.96
CA PHE A 34 7.25 5.37 -30.18
C PHE A 34 7.19 4.03 -30.90
N LYS A 35 6.04 3.70 -31.53
CA LYS A 35 5.87 2.44 -32.26
C LYS A 35 6.88 2.28 -33.41
N ASN A 36 7.35 3.37 -33.98
CA ASN A 36 8.35 3.35 -35.04
C ASN A 36 9.76 2.94 -34.54
N LEU A 37 10.04 3.05 -33.24
CA LEU A 37 11.35 2.69 -32.67
C LEU A 37 11.56 1.17 -32.59
N LYS A 38 10.48 0.36 -32.66
CA LYS A 38 10.53 -1.12 -32.57
C LYS A 38 11.37 -1.65 -31.40
N ILE A 39 11.31 -0.96 -30.26
CA ILE A 39 11.97 -1.40 -29.04
C ILE A 39 10.97 -2.25 -28.27
N GLU A 40 11.21 -3.56 -28.24
CA GLU A 40 10.33 -4.56 -27.60
C GLU A 40 9.95 -4.16 -26.16
N ALA A 41 10.92 -3.72 -25.36
CA ALA A 41 10.69 -3.26 -23.99
C ALA A 41 9.73 -2.06 -23.88
N LEU A 42 9.57 -1.25 -24.94
CA LEU A 42 8.62 -0.14 -24.95
C LEU A 42 7.21 -0.59 -25.34
N GLU A 43 7.06 -1.67 -26.11
CA GLU A 43 5.74 -2.16 -26.55
C GLU A 43 4.87 -2.54 -25.35
N ASP A 44 5.47 -3.24 -24.38
CA ASP A 44 4.79 -3.63 -23.14
C ASP A 44 4.41 -2.44 -22.25
N VAL A 45 5.22 -1.38 -22.24
CA VAL A 45 4.97 -0.16 -21.46
C VAL A 45 3.80 0.63 -22.07
N ILE A 46 3.74 0.70 -23.40
CA ILE A 46 2.77 1.55 -24.10
C ILE A 46 1.43 0.85 -24.37
N LYS A 47 1.33 -0.48 -24.23
CA LYS A 47 0.10 -1.22 -24.58
C LYS A 47 -1.14 -0.77 -23.81
N ASN A 48 -0.96 -0.22 -22.60
CA ASN A 48 -2.04 0.26 -21.75
C ASN A 48 -2.25 1.78 -21.84
N ILE A 49 -1.59 2.45 -22.79
CA ILE A 49 -1.61 3.90 -22.94
C ILE A 49 -2.39 4.28 -24.20
N GLU A 50 -3.42 5.11 -24.03
CA GLU A 50 -4.19 5.67 -25.14
C GLU A 50 -3.52 6.91 -25.71
N LYS A 51 -3.04 7.80 -24.84
CA LYS A 51 -2.40 9.05 -25.22
C LYS A 51 -1.18 9.33 -24.34
N LEU A 52 -0.12 9.81 -24.97
CA LEU A 52 1.11 10.27 -24.31
C LEU A 52 1.65 11.45 -25.09
N SER A 53 1.85 12.57 -24.41
CA SER A 53 2.50 13.76 -24.98
C SER A 53 3.29 14.50 -23.90
N PHE A 54 4.43 15.08 -24.26
CA PHE A 54 5.25 15.86 -23.33
C PHE A 54 6.25 16.75 -24.09
N SER A 55 6.81 17.73 -23.40
CA SER A 55 7.98 18.49 -23.86
C SER A 55 9.21 18.01 -23.10
N THR A 56 10.38 17.93 -23.75
CA THR A 56 11.61 17.45 -23.12
C THR A 56 12.82 18.31 -23.51
N THR A 57 13.72 18.48 -22.56
CA THR A 57 15.11 18.91 -22.77
C THR A 57 16.01 17.88 -22.11
N ALA A 58 16.90 17.25 -22.88
CA ALA A 58 17.81 16.23 -22.37
C ALA A 58 19.25 16.50 -22.83
N ASN A 59 20.18 16.42 -21.88
CA ASN A 59 21.61 16.57 -22.12
C ASN A 59 22.30 15.32 -21.60
N ASN A 60 23.03 14.63 -22.47
CA ASN A 60 23.75 13.40 -22.13
C ASN A 60 25.21 13.57 -22.53
N LYS A 61 26.11 13.01 -21.72
CA LYS A 61 27.54 13.03 -21.97
C LYS A 61 28.10 11.63 -21.81
N ILE A 62 28.88 11.20 -22.78
CA ILE A 62 29.62 9.95 -22.78
C ILE A 62 31.10 10.31 -22.91
N ASP A 63 31.91 9.88 -21.94
CA ASP A 63 33.36 9.99 -21.99
C ASP A 63 33.97 8.60 -22.05
N VAL A 64 34.92 8.40 -22.96
CA VAL A 64 35.75 7.20 -23.05
C VAL A 64 37.23 7.59 -23.06
N GLU A 65 38.05 6.83 -22.37
CA GLU A 65 39.49 7.05 -22.29
C GLU A 65 40.25 5.77 -22.59
N PHE A 66 41.26 5.87 -23.45
CA PHE A 66 42.14 4.77 -23.84
C PHE A 66 43.60 5.13 -23.55
N ASP A 67 44.43 4.15 -23.18
CA ASP A 67 45.88 4.35 -23.17
C ASP A 67 46.45 4.43 -24.60
N LYS A 68 47.74 4.76 -24.72
CA LYS A 68 48.43 4.80 -26.03
C LYS A 68 48.49 3.45 -26.75
N LYS A 69 48.24 2.34 -26.06
CA LYS A 69 48.21 0.99 -26.62
C LYS A 69 46.80 0.59 -27.08
N GLY A 70 45.80 1.44 -26.87
CA GLY A 70 44.40 1.19 -27.22
C GLY A 70 43.60 0.45 -26.14
N ASN A 71 44.13 0.26 -24.93
CA ASN A 71 43.39 -0.34 -23.83
C ASN A 71 42.43 0.67 -23.22
N LEU A 72 41.18 0.27 -23.00
CA LEU A 72 40.18 1.09 -22.34
C LEU A 72 40.55 1.33 -20.87
N LEU A 73 40.79 2.58 -20.50
CA LEU A 73 41.11 3.00 -19.15
C LEU A 73 39.85 3.38 -18.36
N ASN A 74 38.93 4.10 -19.00
CA ASN A 74 37.76 4.63 -18.30
C ASN A 74 36.55 4.80 -19.23
N THR A 75 35.36 4.64 -18.65
CA THR A 75 34.08 4.99 -19.26
C THR A 75 33.22 5.73 -18.26
N SER A 76 32.71 6.88 -18.67
CA SER A 76 31.73 7.63 -17.90
C SER A 76 30.53 7.95 -18.76
N VAL A 77 29.35 7.79 -18.18
CA VAL A 77 28.08 8.21 -18.79
C VAL A 77 27.37 9.03 -17.74
N LYS A 78 26.88 10.20 -18.14
CA LYS A 78 26.02 11.05 -17.33
C LYS A 78 24.93 11.62 -18.21
N GLY A 79 23.74 11.76 -17.66
CA GLY A 79 22.65 12.39 -18.38
C GLY A 79 21.66 13.04 -17.46
N LYS A 80 20.96 14.01 -18.04
CA LYS A 80 19.86 14.71 -17.39
C LYS A 80 18.76 14.94 -18.42
N ALA A 81 17.51 14.73 -18.03
CA ALA A 81 16.35 15.08 -18.81
C ALA A 81 15.31 15.79 -17.94
N ASP A 82 14.81 16.92 -18.41
CA ASP A 82 13.67 17.62 -17.84
C ASP A 82 12.47 17.41 -18.78
N ILE A 83 11.40 16.83 -18.26
CA ILE A 83 10.13 16.60 -18.96
C ILE A 83 9.08 17.53 -18.36
N ALA A 84 8.34 18.22 -19.21
CA ALA A 84 7.28 19.14 -18.82
C ALA A 84 6.02 18.92 -19.67
N ASN A 85 4.88 19.40 -19.14
CA ASN A 85 3.58 19.29 -19.81
C ASN A 85 3.24 17.85 -20.19
N LEU A 86 3.59 16.87 -19.34
CA LEU A 86 3.19 15.48 -19.57
C LEU A 86 1.67 15.39 -19.51
N GLU A 87 1.10 14.85 -20.58
CA GLU A 87 -0.25 14.29 -20.59
C GLU A 87 -0.16 12.79 -20.84
N LEU A 88 -0.90 12.02 -20.03
CA LEU A 88 -0.99 10.58 -20.11
C LEU A 88 -2.46 10.17 -19.92
N ASP A 89 -3.03 9.49 -20.91
CA ASP A 89 -4.35 8.86 -20.79
C ASP A 89 -4.17 7.34 -20.84
N LEU A 90 -4.66 6.65 -19.81
CA LEU A 90 -4.64 5.19 -19.74
C LEU A 90 -5.86 4.60 -20.44
N LEU A 91 -5.70 3.43 -21.06
CA LEU A 91 -6.82 2.66 -21.63
C LEU A 91 -7.76 2.21 -20.52
N GLN A 92 -9.06 2.50 -20.67
CA GLN A 92 -10.07 2.06 -19.70
C GLN A 92 -10.15 0.53 -19.60
N SER A 93 -10.00 -0.17 -20.72
CA SER A 93 -10.04 -1.64 -20.79
C SER A 93 -8.92 -2.32 -20.00
N ALA A 94 -7.80 -1.63 -19.74
CA ALA A 94 -6.71 -2.17 -18.93
C ALA A 94 -7.07 -2.27 -17.44
N TYR A 95 -7.99 -1.42 -16.95
CA TYR A 95 -8.36 -1.33 -15.53
C TYR A 95 -9.86 -1.04 -15.32
N PRO A 96 -10.77 -1.88 -15.84
CA PRO A 96 -12.20 -1.58 -15.93
C PRO A 96 -12.88 -1.41 -14.57
N ASN A 97 -12.35 -2.07 -13.54
CA ASN A 97 -12.91 -2.06 -12.19
C ASN A 97 -12.38 -0.92 -11.31
N VAL A 98 -11.33 -0.22 -11.76
CA VAL A 98 -10.61 0.78 -10.96
C VAL A 98 -10.71 2.17 -11.57
N LEU A 99 -10.57 2.27 -12.90
CA LEU A 99 -10.54 3.54 -13.61
C LEU A 99 -11.90 3.84 -14.27
N ASP A 100 -12.43 5.04 -14.01
CA ASP A 100 -13.42 5.66 -14.88
C ASP A 100 -12.74 6.66 -15.83
N ASP A 101 -13.51 7.27 -16.72
CA ASP A 101 -12.99 8.28 -17.66
C ASP A 101 -12.32 9.48 -16.97
N LYS A 102 -12.71 9.75 -15.73
CA LYS A 102 -12.21 10.86 -14.94
C LYS A 102 -10.83 10.55 -14.36
N ASN A 103 -10.66 9.35 -13.80
CA ASN A 103 -9.48 8.95 -13.05
C ASN A 103 -8.36 8.34 -13.92
N ARG A 104 -8.58 8.17 -15.23
CA ARG A 104 -7.56 7.61 -16.15
C ARG A 104 -6.68 8.63 -16.87
N LYS A 105 -6.94 9.93 -16.67
CA LYS A 105 -6.30 11.02 -17.40
C LYS A 105 -5.41 11.85 -16.48
N PHE A 106 -4.15 11.98 -16.86
CA PHE A 106 -3.14 12.71 -16.12
C PHE A 106 -2.61 13.84 -16.97
N LYS A 107 -2.42 15.02 -16.37
CA LYS A 107 -2.02 16.23 -17.11
C LYS A 107 -1.00 17.05 -16.34
N ASN A 108 -0.32 17.92 -17.08
CA ASN A 108 0.65 18.88 -16.55
C ASN A 108 1.75 18.24 -15.70
N GLY A 109 2.06 16.97 -15.93
CA GLY A 109 3.10 16.27 -15.20
C GLY A 109 4.48 16.84 -15.55
N LYS A 110 5.38 16.79 -14.57
CA LYS A 110 6.76 17.25 -14.70
C LYS A 110 7.69 16.20 -14.12
N PHE A 111 8.79 15.92 -14.80
CA PHE A 111 9.79 14.97 -14.36
C PHE A 111 11.16 15.57 -14.56
N LYS A 112 12.05 15.24 -13.64
CA LYS A 112 13.47 15.48 -13.76
C LYS A 112 14.16 14.15 -13.53
N VAL A 113 14.86 13.69 -14.55
CA VAL A 113 15.67 12.47 -14.52
C VAL A 113 17.13 12.88 -14.58
N GLU A 114 17.93 12.37 -13.66
CA GLU A 114 19.38 12.46 -13.69
C GLU A 114 19.94 11.05 -13.55
N PHE A 115 20.98 10.73 -14.31
CA PHE A 115 21.62 9.43 -14.20
C PHE A 115 23.13 9.54 -14.43
N ASP A 116 23.83 8.58 -13.85
CA ASP A 116 25.22 8.30 -14.17
C ASP A 116 25.41 6.80 -14.37
N LYS A 117 26.67 6.36 -14.47
CA LYS A 117 27.03 4.95 -14.64
C LYS A 117 26.47 4.03 -13.55
N SER A 118 26.21 4.53 -12.35
CA SER A 118 25.86 3.72 -11.18
C SER A 118 24.53 4.12 -10.54
N ASN A 119 23.96 5.27 -10.88
CA ASN A 119 22.78 5.80 -10.22
C ASN A 119 21.75 6.35 -11.21
N VAL A 120 20.48 6.26 -10.83
CA VAL A 120 19.36 6.96 -11.48
C VAL A 120 18.56 7.68 -10.40
N PHE A 121 18.34 8.98 -10.61
CA PHE A 121 17.52 9.84 -9.79
C PHE A 121 16.34 10.33 -10.62
N ILE A 122 15.12 10.17 -10.12
CA ILE A 122 13.91 10.68 -10.74
C ILE A 122 13.16 11.48 -9.69
N ASN A 123 12.77 12.70 -10.04
CA ASN A 123 11.82 13.49 -9.27
C ASN A 123 10.67 13.86 -10.19
N GLY A 124 9.44 13.56 -9.77
CA GLY A 124 8.27 13.76 -10.60
C GLY A 124 7.08 14.25 -9.81
N ILE A 125 6.21 14.96 -10.50
CA ILE A 125 4.86 15.32 -10.06
C ILE A 125 3.90 15.06 -11.21
N ILE A 126 2.77 14.41 -10.90
CA ILE A 126 1.70 14.17 -11.85
C ILE A 126 0.38 14.57 -11.21
N PHE A 127 -0.52 15.15 -12.01
CA PHE A 127 -1.83 15.57 -11.56
C PHE A 127 -2.91 14.72 -12.21
N ASN A 128 -3.90 14.33 -11.42
CA ASN A 128 -5.11 13.67 -11.86
C ASN A 128 -6.31 14.43 -11.32
N GLN A 129 -6.88 15.30 -12.15
CA GLN A 129 -7.96 16.22 -11.75
C GLN A 129 -7.61 17.07 -10.52
N ASN A 130 -8.01 16.58 -9.33
CA ASN A 130 -7.83 17.21 -8.02
C ASN A 130 -6.77 16.50 -7.15
N ASP A 131 -6.32 15.33 -7.57
CA ASP A 131 -5.33 14.54 -6.85
C ASP A 131 -3.93 14.83 -7.40
N THR A 132 -2.96 14.82 -6.49
CA THR A 132 -1.54 15.04 -6.80
C THR A 132 -0.75 13.79 -6.47
N LEU A 133 0.26 13.49 -7.28
CA LEU A 133 1.21 12.43 -7.02
C LEU A 133 2.62 12.98 -7.20
N ASP A 134 3.26 13.32 -6.08
CA ASP A 134 4.68 13.62 -6.01
C ASP A 134 5.45 12.34 -5.77
N PHE A 135 6.56 12.15 -6.47
CA PHE A 135 7.42 11.00 -6.22
C PHE A 135 8.90 11.28 -6.48
N LYS A 136 9.74 10.59 -5.72
CA LYS A 136 11.20 10.62 -5.84
C LYS A 136 11.74 9.19 -5.85
N ILE A 137 12.48 8.82 -6.87
CA ILE A 137 13.09 7.49 -7.05
C ILE A 137 14.60 7.67 -7.09
N ASN A 138 15.31 6.95 -6.23
CA ASN A 138 16.76 6.90 -6.21
C ASN A 138 17.17 5.44 -6.37
N SER A 139 17.82 5.08 -7.48
CA SER A 139 18.24 3.71 -7.78
C SER A 139 19.75 3.62 -7.86
N ASP A 140 20.33 2.67 -7.12
CA ASP A 140 21.72 2.22 -7.25
C ASP A 140 21.74 1.01 -8.20
N LEU A 141 22.28 1.20 -9.39
CA LEU A 141 22.33 0.22 -10.47
C LEU A 141 23.28 -0.93 -10.16
N ASN A 142 24.35 -0.68 -9.41
CA ASN A 142 25.34 -1.70 -9.06
C ASN A 142 24.76 -2.65 -8.00
N LYS A 143 24.09 -2.09 -6.99
CA LYS A 143 23.43 -2.87 -5.93
C LYS A 143 22.09 -3.44 -6.34
N LYS A 144 21.51 -2.95 -7.44
CA LYS A 144 20.15 -3.29 -7.90
C LYS A 144 19.11 -3.00 -6.82
N THR A 145 19.21 -1.81 -6.23
CA THR A 145 18.32 -1.34 -5.16
C THR A 145 17.74 0.02 -5.48
N SER A 146 16.48 0.24 -5.10
CA SER A 146 15.84 1.54 -5.26
C SER A 146 15.18 2.01 -3.98
N LYS A 147 15.25 3.30 -3.70
CA LYS A 147 14.44 3.99 -2.70
C LYS A 147 13.44 4.88 -3.40
N ILE A 148 12.16 4.63 -3.18
CA ILE A 148 11.05 5.38 -3.77
C ILE A 148 10.31 6.07 -2.63
N ASN A 149 10.09 7.37 -2.74
CA ASN A 149 9.24 8.13 -1.83
C ASN A 149 8.09 8.71 -2.63
N ILE A 150 6.86 8.52 -2.16
CA ILE A 150 5.64 9.01 -2.80
C ILE A 150 4.88 9.86 -1.78
N ILE A 151 4.40 11.02 -2.22
CA ILE A 151 3.47 11.85 -1.47
C ILE A 151 2.27 12.10 -2.38
N SER A 152 1.07 11.86 -1.87
CA SER A 152 -0.14 12.04 -2.67
C SER A 152 -1.26 12.62 -1.84
N ASP A 153 -1.96 13.61 -2.39
CA ASP A 153 -3.26 14.03 -1.88
C ASP A 153 -4.34 13.19 -2.57
N ILE A 154 -5.17 12.51 -1.78
CA ILE A 154 -6.20 11.58 -2.25
C ILE A 154 -7.58 12.08 -1.80
N ASN A 155 -8.49 12.31 -2.74
CA ASN A 155 -9.89 12.59 -2.45
C ASN A 155 -10.74 11.33 -2.59
N PHE A 156 -11.29 10.81 -1.49
CA PHE A 156 -12.07 9.56 -1.50
C PHE A 156 -13.37 9.64 -2.32
N VAL A 157 -13.87 10.85 -2.63
CA VAL A 157 -14.99 11.03 -3.57
C VAL A 157 -14.67 10.45 -4.95
N ASN A 158 -13.41 10.55 -5.38
CA ASN A 158 -12.96 9.99 -6.66
C ASN A 158 -12.76 8.46 -6.60
N TRP A 159 -12.74 7.87 -5.40
CA TRP A 159 -12.36 6.46 -5.18
C TRP A 159 -13.51 5.60 -4.62
N GLN A 160 -14.77 6.02 -4.80
CA GLN A 160 -15.96 5.33 -4.26
C GLN A 160 -16.19 3.91 -4.80
N LYS A 161 -15.59 3.56 -5.95
CA LYS A 161 -15.58 2.18 -6.46
C LYS A 161 -14.66 1.25 -5.66
N VAL A 162 -13.65 1.82 -5.01
CA VAL A 162 -12.62 1.10 -4.25
C VAL A 162 -12.96 1.10 -2.76
N PHE A 163 -13.39 2.24 -2.23
CA PHE A 163 -13.78 2.39 -0.83
C PHE A 163 -15.28 2.55 -0.70
N LYS A 164 -15.91 1.78 0.19
CA LYS A 164 -17.33 1.98 0.48
C LYS A 164 -17.55 3.36 1.12
N PRO A 165 -18.42 4.23 0.56
CA PRO A 165 -18.63 5.60 1.05
C PRO A 165 -19.18 5.68 2.48
N GLU A 166 -19.74 4.57 2.98
CA GLU A 166 -20.25 4.46 4.35
C GLU A 166 -19.13 4.46 5.41
N TYR A 167 -17.91 4.04 5.05
CA TYR A 167 -16.80 3.92 6.00
C TYR A 167 -15.86 5.12 6.01
N ILE A 168 -15.66 5.78 4.87
CA ILE A 168 -14.71 6.89 4.75
C ILE A 168 -15.21 7.96 3.78
N LYS A 169 -15.08 9.23 4.18
CA LYS A 169 -15.39 10.42 3.37
C LYS A 169 -14.32 11.48 3.56
N GLY A 170 -14.17 12.38 2.58
CA GLY A 170 -13.23 13.50 2.64
C GLY A 170 -11.94 13.20 1.88
N SER A 171 -10.80 13.66 2.39
CA SER A 171 -9.49 13.47 1.77
C SER A 171 -8.42 13.08 2.76
N SER A 172 -7.33 12.53 2.24
CA SER A 172 -6.16 12.13 3.01
C SER A 172 -4.87 12.51 2.30
N LYS A 173 -3.80 12.63 3.08
CA LYS A 173 -2.46 12.75 2.54
C LYS A 173 -1.65 11.48 2.79
N LEU A 174 -1.25 10.85 1.71
CA LEU A 174 -0.51 9.60 1.70
C LEU A 174 0.99 9.89 1.59
N TYR A 175 1.78 9.20 2.40
CA TYR A 175 3.23 9.19 2.37
C TYR A 175 3.68 7.74 2.31
N ILE A 176 4.34 7.33 1.24
CA ILE A 176 4.87 5.97 1.08
C ILE A 176 6.37 6.05 0.90
N GLN A 177 7.11 5.27 1.66
CA GLN A 177 8.50 4.94 1.35
C GLN A 177 8.57 3.47 0.95
N LEU A 178 9.20 3.18 -0.19
CA LEU A 178 9.49 1.83 -0.66
C LEU A 178 11.01 1.67 -0.78
N ASN A 179 11.56 0.59 -0.24
CA ASN A 179 12.94 0.20 -0.46
C ASN A 179 12.94 -1.16 -1.16
N THR A 180 13.54 -1.22 -2.34
CA THR A 180 13.54 -2.39 -3.22
C THR A 180 14.93 -3.02 -3.25
N SER A 181 15.00 -4.34 -3.21
CA SER A 181 16.23 -5.11 -3.43
C SER A 181 15.88 -6.45 -4.05
N LYS A 182 16.29 -6.68 -5.30
CA LYS A 182 15.98 -7.91 -6.06
C LYS A 182 14.48 -8.23 -6.03
N ASP A 183 14.07 -9.28 -5.31
CA ASP A 183 12.72 -9.81 -5.23
C ASP A 183 11.98 -9.41 -3.94
N GLN A 184 12.48 -8.40 -3.24
CA GLN A 184 12.04 -7.99 -1.91
C GLN A 184 11.80 -6.49 -1.84
N TYR A 185 10.69 -6.10 -1.24
CA TYR A 185 10.27 -4.72 -1.12
C TYR A 185 9.79 -4.45 0.31
N TYR A 186 10.44 -3.50 0.97
CA TYR A 186 10.01 -2.99 2.27
C TYR A 186 9.23 -1.71 2.07
N PHE A 187 8.16 -1.53 2.84
CA PHE A 187 7.38 -0.32 2.78
C PHE A 187 7.01 0.23 4.15
N ASP A 188 7.03 1.55 4.23
CA ASP A 188 6.56 2.32 5.39
C ASP A 188 5.61 3.40 4.87
N THR A 189 4.34 3.23 5.21
CA THR A 189 3.25 4.07 4.71
C THR A 189 2.58 4.79 5.87
N ARG A 190 2.43 6.10 5.74
CA ARG A 190 1.62 6.94 6.61
C ARG A 190 0.50 7.59 5.81
N ILE A 191 -0.71 7.49 6.33
CA ILE A 191 -1.90 8.18 5.80
C ILE A 191 -2.37 9.16 6.86
N ASP A 192 -2.26 10.46 6.55
CA ASP A 192 -2.89 11.51 7.34
C ASP A 192 -4.37 11.55 6.99
N ILE A 193 -5.21 11.22 7.97
CA ILE A 193 -6.66 11.12 7.84
C ILE A 193 -7.37 12.29 8.54
N LYS A 194 -6.66 13.39 8.87
CA LYS A 194 -7.25 14.57 9.53
C LYS A 194 -8.46 15.11 8.76
N LYS A 195 -8.32 15.21 7.44
CA LYS A 195 -9.39 15.67 6.52
C LYS A 195 -10.37 14.57 6.11
N SER A 196 -10.36 13.44 6.80
CA SER A 196 -11.28 12.33 6.58
C SER A 196 -12.23 12.14 7.76
N LEU A 197 -13.48 11.89 7.44
CA LEU A 197 -14.49 11.33 8.34
C LEU A 197 -14.42 9.80 8.20
N ILE A 198 -14.27 9.09 9.32
CA ILE A 198 -14.23 7.61 9.32
C ILE A 198 -15.24 7.10 10.33
N ASN A 199 -16.11 6.19 9.89
CA ASN A 199 -17.02 5.46 10.77
C ASN A 199 -16.89 3.97 10.48
N PHE A 200 -16.39 3.24 11.47
CA PHE A 200 -16.30 1.80 11.43
C PHE A 200 -16.98 1.22 12.67
N THR A 201 -18.28 1.01 12.50
CA THR A 201 -19.22 0.53 13.51
C THR A 201 -18.86 -0.82 14.15
N PRO A 202 -18.22 -1.81 13.48
CA PRO A 202 -17.95 -3.11 14.11
C PRO A 202 -17.08 -3.08 15.36
N ILE A 203 -16.33 -2.01 15.58
CA ILE A 203 -15.49 -1.82 16.77
C ILE A 203 -15.70 -0.43 17.38
N ASN A 204 -16.83 0.22 17.06
CA ASN A 204 -17.17 1.57 17.52
C ASN A 204 -16.08 2.61 17.23
N PHE A 205 -15.35 2.46 16.12
CA PHE A 205 -14.34 3.42 15.72
C PHE A 205 -15.03 4.57 14.97
N ASN A 206 -15.05 5.75 15.57
CA ASN A 206 -15.57 6.96 14.97
C ASN A 206 -14.50 8.04 15.00
N LYS A 207 -14.28 8.69 13.87
CA LYS A 207 -13.42 9.86 13.75
C LYS A 207 -14.19 10.95 13.02
N LEU A 208 -14.31 12.13 13.63
CA LEU A 208 -14.93 13.28 13.00
C LEU A 208 -13.96 13.98 12.04
N LEU A 209 -14.53 14.82 11.16
CA LEU A 209 -13.75 15.62 10.25
C LEU A 209 -12.91 16.64 11.04
N ASN A 210 -11.66 16.85 10.62
CA ASN A 210 -10.67 17.74 11.21
C ASN A 210 -10.06 17.29 12.55
N ASP A 211 -10.59 16.23 13.18
CA ASP A 211 -9.89 15.55 14.27
C ASP A 211 -8.56 15.00 13.77
N ASP A 212 -7.50 15.10 14.58
CA ASP A 212 -6.23 14.49 14.24
C ASP A 212 -6.37 12.97 14.15
N GLY A 213 -5.73 12.39 13.15
CA GLY A 213 -5.66 10.95 13.02
C GLY A 213 -4.68 10.51 11.94
N GLN A 214 -4.15 9.31 12.13
CA GLN A 214 -3.19 8.71 11.22
C GLN A 214 -3.39 7.21 11.10
N ILE A 215 -3.12 6.69 9.91
CA ILE A 215 -2.93 5.26 9.67
C ILE A 215 -1.45 5.05 9.37
N LEU A 216 -0.82 4.11 10.05
CA LEU A 216 0.53 3.66 9.78
C LEU A 216 0.46 2.21 9.33
N VAL A 217 1.16 1.90 8.24
CA VAL A 217 1.26 0.54 7.70
C VAL A 217 2.71 0.27 7.37
N LYS A 218 3.29 -0.73 8.04
CA LYS A 218 4.65 -1.19 7.79
C LYS A 218 4.64 -2.65 7.40
N GLY A 219 5.46 -2.99 6.42
CA GLY A 219 5.50 -4.35 5.94
C GLY A 219 6.57 -4.61 4.90
N GLU A 220 6.54 -5.84 4.45
CA GLU A 220 7.51 -6.42 3.54
C GLU A 220 6.80 -7.36 2.56
N VAL A 221 7.18 -7.27 1.29
CA VAL A 221 6.76 -8.20 0.24
C VAL A 221 7.98 -8.97 -0.24
N LYS A 222 7.91 -10.31 -0.18
CA LYS A 222 8.86 -11.25 -0.77
C LYS A 222 8.15 -12.01 -1.88
N LYS A 223 8.93 -12.64 -2.77
CA LYS A 223 8.45 -13.42 -3.93
C LYS A 223 7.19 -14.29 -3.67
N ASN A 224 7.09 -14.94 -2.51
CA ASN A 224 6.00 -15.89 -2.20
C ASN A 224 5.19 -15.54 -0.94
N THR A 225 5.56 -14.47 -0.22
CA THR A 225 4.96 -14.13 1.07
C THR A 225 4.97 -12.63 1.26
N SER A 226 3.87 -12.07 1.78
CA SER A 226 3.83 -10.68 2.22
C SER A 226 3.47 -10.62 3.69
N VAL A 227 4.08 -9.67 4.41
CA VAL A 227 3.86 -9.47 5.84
C VAL A 227 3.54 -8.01 6.08
N LEU A 228 2.44 -7.73 6.76
CA LEU A 228 2.23 -6.45 7.44
C LEU A 228 2.70 -6.63 8.87
N GLU A 229 3.89 -6.12 9.18
CA GLU A 229 4.49 -6.18 10.51
C GLU A 229 3.61 -5.46 11.53
N LYS A 230 3.18 -4.25 11.18
CA LYS A 230 2.34 -3.43 12.04
C LYS A 230 1.40 -2.54 11.24
N VAL A 231 0.13 -2.56 11.61
CA VAL A 231 -0.87 -1.59 11.19
C VAL A 231 -1.34 -0.84 12.44
N THR A 232 -1.34 0.49 12.40
CA THR A 232 -1.85 1.32 13.49
C THR A 232 -2.83 2.34 12.95
N ILE A 233 -3.97 2.49 13.62
CA ILE A 233 -4.97 3.50 13.32
C ILE A 233 -5.20 4.30 14.60
N ASN A 234 -4.76 5.56 14.60
CA ASN A 234 -4.92 6.48 15.72
C ASN A 234 -5.86 7.62 15.33
N ALA A 235 -6.84 7.93 16.18
CA ALA A 235 -7.70 9.09 16.03
C ALA A 235 -8.22 9.54 17.40
N GLY A 236 -7.71 10.65 17.93
CA GLY A 236 -8.02 11.09 19.29
C GLY A 236 -7.68 10.03 20.34
N LYS A 237 -8.70 9.53 21.07
CA LYS A 237 -8.55 8.44 22.06
C LYS A 237 -8.58 7.05 21.44
N ASN A 238 -9.01 6.93 20.19
CA ASN A 238 -9.11 5.66 19.51
C ASN A 238 -7.72 5.21 19.02
N ASN A 239 -7.34 3.98 19.37
CA ASN A 239 -6.14 3.32 18.91
C ASN A 239 -6.48 1.87 18.53
N ILE A 240 -6.15 1.50 17.30
CA ILE A 240 -6.24 0.13 16.81
C ILE A 240 -4.86 -0.28 16.33
N GLU A 241 -4.39 -1.43 16.79
CA GLU A 241 -3.13 -2.01 16.35
C GLU A 241 -3.36 -3.44 15.86
N LEU A 242 -2.77 -3.77 14.72
CA LEU A 242 -2.72 -5.12 14.21
C LEU A 242 -1.25 -5.49 13.97
N PHE A 243 -0.86 -6.70 14.37
CA PHE A 243 0.53 -7.16 14.31
C PHE A 243 0.66 -8.47 13.55
N ASP A 244 1.72 -8.56 12.75
CA ASP A 244 2.15 -9.73 11.95
C ASP A 244 1.00 -10.37 11.15
N LEU A 245 0.43 -9.62 10.20
CA LEU A 245 -0.51 -10.17 9.23
C LEU A 245 0.27 -10.78 8.08
N ASN A 246 0.19 -12.09 7.92
CA ASN A 246 0.85 -12.80 6.83
C ASN A 246 -0.14 -13.08 5.71
N PHE A 247 0.30 -12.89 4.48
CA PHE A 247 -0.48 -13.11 3.28
C PHE A 247 0.24 -14.09 2.36
N ASP A 248 -0.54 -14.89 1.62
CA ASP A 248 -0.03 -15.69 0.51
C ASP A 248 0.21 -14.83 -0.74
N GLU A 249 0.66 -15.48 -1.82
CA GLU A 249 0.90 -14.85 -3.13
C GLU A 249 -0.34 -14.21 -3.76
N ASN A 250 -1.55 -14.59 -3.33
CA ASN A 250 -2.82 -14.05 -3.78
C ASN A 250 -3.37 -12.98 -2.83
N PHE A 251 -2.55 -12.48 -1.90
CA PHE A 251 -2.95 -11.53 -0.85
C PHE A 251 -4.10 -12.02 0.05
N SER A 252 -4.26 -13.34 0.20
CA SER A 252 -5.19 -13.91 1.19
C SER A 252 -4.52 -14.00 2.55
N LEU A 253 -5.22 -13.57 3.61
CA LEU A 253 -4.71 -13.62 4.98
C LEU A 253 -4.52 -15.08 5.41
N THR A 254 -3.28 -15.46 5.71
CA THR A 254 -2.89 -16.82 6.17
C THR A 254 -2.74 -16.90 7.68
N SER A 255 -2.27 -15.83 8.32
CA SER A 255 -2.21 -15.73 9.77
C SER A 255 -2.18 -14.29 10.25
N LEU A 256 -2.49 -14.10 11.54
CA LEU A 256 -2.52 -12.82 12.24
C LEU A 256 -2.06 -13.08 13.67
N ASN A 257 -1.05 -12.38 14.17
CA ASN A 257 -0.56 -12.61 15.54
C ASN A 257 -1.47 -11.97 16.59
N SER A 258 -1.73 -10.66 16.47
CA SER A 258 -2.64 -9.99 17.41
C SER A 258 -3.36 -8.76 16.85
N ILE A 259 -4.53 -8.47 17.42
CA ILE A 259 -5.28 -7.23 17.25
C ILE A 259 -5.48 -6.62 18.64
N THR A 260 -5.22 -5.33 18.78
CA THR A 260 -5.60 -4.55 19.96
C THR A 260 -6.54 -3.44 19.51
N VAL A 261 -7.69 -3.33 20.17
CA VAL A 261 -8.69 -2.31 19.90
C VAL A 261 -8.93 -1.54 21.19
N ASN A 262 -8.77 -0.23 21.13
CA ASN A 262 -9.15 0.69 22.17
C ASN A 262 -9.91 1.86 21.55
N THR A 263 -11.23 1.87 21.72
CA THR A 263 -12.14 2.92 21.27
C THR A 263 -13.04 3.35 22.43
N ASP A 264 -13.89 4.36 22.23
CA ASP A 264 -14.80 4.85 23.27
C ASP A 264 -15.70 3.76 23.88
N LYS A 265 -16.06 2.72 23.11
CA LYS A 265 -16.95 1.64 23.56
C LYS A 265 -16.34 0.23 23.48
N SER A 266 -15.14 0.09 22.93
CA SER A 266 -14.51 -1.23 22.76
C SER A 266 -13.08 -1.19 23.28
N ASN A 267 -12.74 -2.07 24.21
CA ASN A 267 -11.40 -2.23 24.74
C ASN A 267 -11.11 -3.72 24.85
N PHE A 268 -10.44 -4.28 23.85
CA PHE A 268 -10.14 -5.70 23.79
C PHE A 268 -8.86 -5.98 22.99
N LYS A 269 -8.31 -7.16 23.22
CA LYS A 269 -7.18 -7.73 22.52
C LYS A 269 -7.56 -9.13 22.04
N ILE A 270 -7.22 -9.43 20.79
CA ILE A 270 -7.28 -10.76 20.22
C ILE A 270 -5.85 -11.22 19.96
N THR A 271 -5.49 -12.42 20.40
CA THR A 271 -4.23 -13.08 20.08
C THR A 271 -4.52 -14.40 19.39
N SER A 272 -3.68 -14.78 18.44
CA SER A 272 -3.69 -16.11 17.87
C SER A 272 -2.36 -16.81 18.12
N SER A 273 -2.43 -18.09 18.47
CA SER A 273 -1.25 -18.91 18.74
C SER A 273 -1.50 -20.36 18.31
N LYS A 274 -0.45 -21.18 18.30
CA LYS A 274 -0.58 -22.63 18.19
C LYS A 274 -0.26 -23.27 19.52
N LYS A 275 -1.23 -23.97 20.11
CA LYS A 275 -1.05 -24.76 21.33
C LYS A 275 -1.20 -26.23 20.95
N SER A 276 -0.14 -27.02 21.12
CA SER A 276 -0.12 -28.45 20.77
C SER A 276 -0.54 -28.73 19.31
N ASN A 277 -0.04 -27.93 18.36
CA ASN A 277 -0.38 -27.98 16.92
C ASN A 277 -1.84 -27.64 16.56
N ILE A 278 -2.63 -27.15 17.51
CA ILE A 278 -4.00 -26.68 17.29
C ILE A 278 -4.00 -25.14 17.35
N ASN A 279 -4.70 -24.50 16.43
CA ASN A 279 -4.86 -23.04 16.46
C ASN A 279 -5.68 -22.64 17.70
N HIS A 280 -5.22 -21.65 18.43
CA HIS A 280 -5.90 -21.10 19.59
C HIS A 280 -6.09 -19.60 19.41
N ILE A 281 -7.33 -19.15 19.56
CA ILE A 281 -7.70 -17.73 19.59
C ILE A 281 -8.05 -17.38 21.04
N GLU A 282 -7.46 -16.30 21.54
CA GLU A 282 -7.76 -15.76 22.86
C GLU A 282 -8.23 -14.32 22.72
N ILE A 283 -9.34 -13.99 23.38
CA ILE A 283 -9.93 -12.65 23.42
C ILE A 283 -9.96 -12.18 24.87
N THR A 284 -9.33 -11.05 25.15
CA THR A 284 -9.28 -10.46 26.51
C THR A 284 -9.61 -8.99 26.47
N GLY A 285 -10.13 -8.42 27.56
CA GLY A 285 -10.32 -6.98 27.64
C GLY A 285 -11.47 -6.55 28.52
N LYS A 286 -11.69 -5.24 28.57
CA LYS A 286 -12.74 -4.64 29.41
C LYS A 286 -14.11 -4.67 28.73
N ARG A 287 -14.16 -4.44 27.42
CA ARG A 287 -15.44 -4.29 26.72
C ARG A 287 -15.33 -4.72 25.26
N LEU A 288 -16.24 -5.58 24.83
CA LEU A 288 -16.39 -5.98 23.42
C LEU A 288 -17.83 -5.70 22.98
N ASP A 289 -17.99 -4.93 21.91
CA ASP A 289 -19.25 -4.89 21.19
C ASP A 289 -19.38 -6.12 20.30
N ALA A 290 -20.16 -7.09 20.77
CA ALA A 290 -20.35 -8.36 20.08
C ALA A 290 -21.53 -8.32 19.11
N LYS A 291 -22.22 -7.19 18.93
CA LYS A 291 -23.40 -7.09 18.06
C LYS A 291 -23.13 -7.62 16.66
N TYR A 292 -22.02 -7.20 16.04
CA TYR A 292 -21.64 -7.66 14.70
C TYR A 292 -21.32 -9.15 14.64
N ILE A 293 -20.73 -9.70 15.69
CA ILE A 293 -20.43 -11.13 15.78
C ILE A 293 -21.74 -11.91 15.90
N ILE A 294 -22.65 -11.48 16.78
CA ILE A 294 -23.96 -12.09 16.99
C ILE A 294 -24.79 -12.02 15.71
N ASP A 295 -24.88 -10.85 15.07
CA ASP A 295 -25.59 -10.66 13.80
C ASP A 295 -25.02 -11.60 12.71
N SER A 296 -23.70 -11.74 12.62
CA SER A 296 -23.05 -12.64 11.65
C SER A 296 -23.36 -14.11 11.91
N LEU A 297 -23.41 -14.52 13.19
CA LEU A 297 -23.68 -15.90 13.61
C LEU A 297 -25.16 -16.28 13.51
N THR A 298 -26.07 -15.32 13.67
CA THR A 298 -27.52 -15.55 13.65
C THR A 298 -28.16 -15.29 12.27
N SER A 299 -27.43 -14.67 11.34
CA SER A 299 -27.94 -14.46 9.98
C SER A 299 -28.16 -15.79 9.24
N SER A 300 -29.16 -15.83 8.35
CA SER A 300 -29.40 -16.97 7.46
C SER A 300 -28.30 -17.18 6.40
N LYS A 301 -27.29 -16.30 6.35
CA LYS A 301 -26.14 -16.37 5.46
C LYS A 301 -24.97 -17.07 6.17
N PRO A 302 -24.04 -17.70 5.41
CA PRO A 302 -22.85 -18.29 6.03
C PRO A 302 -22.08 -17.27 6.85
N SER A 303 -21.75 -17.61 8.10
CA SER A 303 -20.94 -16.77 9.00
C SER A 303 -19.60 -16.39 8.35
N THR A 304 -19.19 -15.15 8.54
CA THR A 304 -17.92 -14.58 8.02
C THR A 304 -16.87 -14.42 9.11
N VAL A 305 -17.14 -14.82 10.36
CA VAL A 305 -16.25 -14.58 11.51
C VAL A 305 -15.02 -15.51 11.48
N VAL A 306 -15.20 -16.78 11.09
CA VAL A 306 -14.12 -17.76 10.93
C VAL A 306 -14.30 -18.57 9.65
N SER A 307 -13.21 -18.90 8.97
CA SER A 307 -13.28 -19.63 7.69
C SER A 307 -13.74 -21.09 7.88
N LYS A 308 -14.40 -21.67 6.87
CA LYS A 308 -14.76 -23.11 6.85
C LYS A 308 -13.54 -24.06 6.94
N LYS A 309 -12.33 -23.55 6.74
CA LYS A 309 -11.08 -24.31 6.85
C LYS A 309 -10.48 -24.22 8.26
N PHE A 310 -11.01 -23.35 9.13
CA PHE A 310 -10.48 -23.16 10.46
C PHE A 310 -10.85 -24.33 11.38
N ASN A 311 -9.82 -24.92 11.98
CA ASN A 311 -9.92 -25.86 13.08
C ASN A 311 -9.09 -25.32 14.24
N GLY A 312 -9.67 -25.29 15.44
CA GLY A 312 -9.00 -24.69 16.58
C GLY A 312 -9.84 -24.64 17.84
N THR A 313 -9.33 -23.88 18.80
CA THR A 313 -10.03 -23.53 20.04
C THR A 313 -10.11 -22.02 20.16
N ILE A 314 -11.13 -21.55 20.88
CA ILE A 314 -11.30 -20.15 21.21
C ILE A 314 -11.54 -20.02 22.71
N SER A 315 -10.98 -18.99 23.31
CA SER A 315 -11.31 -18.56 24.66
C SER A 315 -11.56 -17.05 24.67
N ALA A 316 -12.51 -16.61 25.48
CA ALA A 316 -12.73 -15.19 25.74
C ALA A 316 -12.93 -14.95 27.23
N ASN A 317 -12.30 -13.89 27.75
CA ASN A 317 -12.50 -13.38 29.10
C ASN A 317 -12.65 -11.86 29.02
N LEU A 318 -13.86 -11.38 29.24
CA LEU A 318 -14.25 -9.98 29.03
C LEU A 318 -15.04 -9.47 30.24
N ASP A 319 -14.66 -8.32 30.78
CA ASP A 319 -15.40 -7.72 31.91
C ASP A 319 -16.85 -7.40 31.50
N THR A 320 -17.05 -6.97 30.25
CA THR A 320 -18.37 -6.67 29.69
C THR A 320 -18.46 -6.97 28.19
N VAL A 321 -19.60 -7.52 27.77
CA VAL A 321 -19.97 -7.73 26.36
C VAL A 321 -21.27 -6.99 26.06
N ASP A 322 -21.22 -6.13 25.06
CA ASP A 322 -22.42 -5.42 24.58
C ASP A 322 -23.12 -6.33 23.58
N THR A 323 -24.35 -6.67 23.90
CA THR A 323 -25.16 -7.59 23.10
C THR A 323 -25.90 -6.87 21.97
N GLY A 324 -25.85 -5.53 21.94
CA GLY A 324 -26.65 -4.70 21.05
C GLY A 324 -28.11 -4.51 21.51
N THR A 325 -28.44 -4.96 22.73
CA THR A 325 -29.73 -4.75 23.41
C THR A 325 -29.58 -3.79 24.60
N ASN A 326 -30.65 -3.60 25.39
CA ASN A 326 -30.59 -2.75 26.60
C ASN A 326 -29.78 -3.38 27.73
N ASP A 327 -29.44 -4.67 27.62
CA ASP A 327 -28.72 -5.42 28.65
C ASP A 327 -27.33 -5.83 28.17
N ASP A 328 -26.32 -5.35 28.90
CA ASP A 328 -24.94 -5.82 28.78
C ASP A 328 -24.75 -7.10 29.63
N ILE A 329 -23.81 -7.96 29.21
CA ILE A 329 -23.39 -9.16 29.96
C ILE A 329 -22.03 -8.88 30.60
N ARG A 330 -21.94 -9.00 31.93
CA ARG A 330 -20.73 -8.86 32.73
C ARG A 330 -20.06 -10.20 33.02
N ASP A 331 -18.78 -10.15 33.38
CA ASP A 331 -17.96 -11.31 33.76
C ASP A 331 -18.01 -12.42 32.70
N PHE A 332 -18.01 -12.02 31.44
CA PHE A 332 -18.24 -12.92 30.32
C PHE A 332 -17.03 -13.82 30.10
N ASN A 333 -17.27 -15.12 30.20
CA ASN A 333 -16.27 -16.14 29.94
C ASN A 333 -16.78 -17.12 28.90
N LEU A 334 -15.94 -17.43 27.90
CA LEU A 334 -16.25 -18.36 26.84
C LEU A 334 -15.08 -19.30 26.60
N THR A 335 -15.37 -20.57 26.41
CA THR A 335 -14.45 -21.55 25.85
C THR A 335 -15.16 -22.33 24.75
N GLY A 336 -14.45 -22.63 23.66
CA GLY A 336 -15.06 -23.37 22.56
C GLY A 336 -14.06 -24.09 21.68
N THR A 337 -14.56 -25.13 21.01
CA THR A 337 -13.86 -25.87 19.96
C THR A 337 -14.54 -25.58 18.64
N ILE A 338 -13.74 -25.20 17.64
CA ILE A 338 -14.22 -24.90 16.29
C ILE A 338 -13.66 -25.96 15.34
N LEU A 339 -14.53 -26.67 14.62
CA LEU A 339 -14.17 -27.57 13.54
C LEU A 339 -14.89 -27.14 12.25
N LYS A 340 -14.15 -27.10 11.14
CA LYS A 340 -14.65 -26.67 9.82
C LYS A 340 -15.35 -25.31 9.88
N GLY A 341 -14.83 -24.39 10.71
CA GLY A 341 -15.39 -23.05 10.91
C GLY A 341 -16.67 -22.98 11.74
N GLN A 342 -17.07 -24.05 12.44
CA GLN A 342 -18.27 -24.09 13.28
C GLN A 342 -17.96 -24.56 14.69
N PHE A 343 -18.68 -24.03 15.69
CA PHE A 343 -18.59 -24.50 17.07
C PHE A 343 -19.11 -25.94 17.17
N THR A 344 -18.24 -26.85 17.60
CA THR A 344 -18.62 -28.23 17.97
C THR A 344 -18.74 -28.40 19.47
N LYS A 345 -18.04 -27.55 20.24
CA LYS A 345 -18.22 -27.40 21.68
C LYS A 345 -18.20 -25.92 22.02
N LEU A 346 -19.09 -25.50 22.90
CA LEU A 346 -19.14 -24.14 23.43
C LEU A 346 -19.59 -24.21 24.89
N ASP A 347 -18.89 -23.53 25.77
CA ASP A 347 -19.34 -23.23 27.13
C ASP A 347 -19.11 -21.74 27.36
N ALA A 348 -20.19 -20.98 27.50
CA ALA A 348 -20.15 -19.56 27.75
C ALA A 348 -21.00 -19.21 28.98
N THR A 349 -20.47 -18.34 29.83
CA THR A 349 -21.12 -17.88 31.06
C THR A 349 -21.03 -16.36 31.17
N GLY A 350 -21.97 -15.76 31.87
CA GLY A 350 -21.96 -14.34 32.18
C GLY A 350 -23.11 -13.93 33.09
N VAL A 351 -23.15 -12.64 33.43
CA VAL A 351 -24.16 -12.07 34.32
C VAL A 351 -24.78 -10.84 33.66
N PHE A 352 -26.08 -10.87 33.40
CA PHE A 352 -26.80 -9.71 32.89
C PHE A 352 -26.80 -8.55 33.89
N SER A 353 -27.06 -7.35 33.40
CA SER A 353 -27.13 -6.14 34.22
C SER A 353 -28.19 -6.21 35.34
N ASN A 354 -29.26 -7.00 35.14
CA ASN A 354 -30.28 -7.31 36.15
C ASN A 354 -29.85 -8.40 37.17
N LYS A 355 -28.60 -8.87 37.12
CA LYS A 355 -27.98 -9.93 37.94
C LYS A 355 -28.39 -11.37 37.60
N GLU A 356 -29.16 -11.59 36.54
CA GLU A 356 -29.45 -12.94 36.07
C GLU A 356 -28.21 -13.58 35.43
N LYS A 357 -27.98 -14.86 35.72
CA LYS A 357 -26.85 -15.60 35.16
C LYS A 357 -27.27 -16.25 33.84
N ILE A 358 -26.43 -16.11 32.82
CA ILE A 358 -26.56 -16.82 31.55
C ILE A 358 -25.49 -17.91 31.44
N THR A 359 -25.91 -19.07 30.96
CA THR A 359 -25.04 -20.17 30.57
C THR A 359 -25.50 -20.68 29.21
N ILE A 360 -24.59 -20.73 28.23
CA ILE A 360 -24.84 -21.25 26.89
C ILE A 360 -23.92 -22.45 26.67
N LYS A 361 -24.48 -23.58 26.25
CA LYS A 361 -23.72 -24.79 25.95
C LYS A 361 -24.07 -25.37 24.60
N ILE A 362 -23.04 -25.75 23.84
CA ILE A 362 -23.12 -26.61 22.66
C ILE A 362 -22.23 -27.82 22.97
N SER A 363 -22.78 -29.02 22.83
CA SER A 363 -22.14 -30.29 23.20
C SER A 363 -22.01 -31.26 22.04
#